data_AF-A0A2H9P624-F1
#
_entry.id   AF-A0A2H9P624-F1
#
_cell.length_a   1.000
_cell.length_b   1.000
_cell.length_c   1.000
_cell.angle_alpha   90.00
_cell.angle_beta   90.00
_cell.angle_gamma   90.00
#
_symmetry.space_group_name_H-M   'P 1'
#
loop_
_entity.id
_entity.type
_entity.pdbx_description
1 polymer ?
#
loop_
_entity_poly.entity_id
_entity_poly.type
_entity_poly.pdbx_seq_one_letter_code
_entity_poly.pdbx_strand_id
1 'polypeptide(L)'
;MVKRNPTAFLGEEVKSLKEKNIYWRVRVLDSANKPRATVEGKKVILLNSNNYLNLATHPKLVAAAVEATKKWGVGAGAVPVISGTNRLERQFEEKLAKFKGVESALVCQTGFAVNAGLIPQLVGQGDVVISDALNHGSIIDGVRLSKAERAVYKHADVDELRLRLKEADEKGAKRMLVITDGVFSMDGDIAPMPQIVEACEEYGAMVFVDDCHGEGVLGKGRGIVSHFGLQGRVHVEGGSLGKGLGVFGGTICGSRDLIEFA
;
A
#
# COMPACT_ATOMS: atom_id res chain seq x y z
N MET A 1 34.29 20.37 -29.80
CA MET A 1 33.36 20.06 -28.70
C MET A 1 33.28 18.54 -28.55
N VAL A 2 33.44 18.00 -27.33
CA VAL A 2 33.25 16.56 -27.08
C VAL A 2 31.76 16.26 -27.18
N LYS A 3 31.38 15.31 -28.05
CA LYS A 3 29.98 14.86 -28.18
C LYS A 3 29.62 14.02 -26.96
N ARG A 4 28.77 14.55 -26.08
CA ARG A 4 28.26 13.80 -24.93
C ARG A 4 27.31 12.69 -25.41
N ASN A 5 27.44 11.49 -24.82
CA ASN A 5 26.43 10.43 -24.94
C ASN A 5 25.70 10.29 -23.60
N PRO A 6 24.51 10.89 -23.44
CA PRO A 6 23.81 10.92 -22.17
C PRO A 6 23.26 9.55 -21.72
N THR A 7 23.29 8.52 -22.56
CA THR A 7 22.75 7.18 -22.25
C THR A 7 23.81 6.09 -22.15
N ALA A 8 25.10 6.41 -22.33
CA ALA A 8 26.19 5.44 -22.28
C ALA A 8 26.19 4.62 -20.98
N PHE A 9 25.93 5.29 -19.85
CA PHE A 9 25.91 4.68 -18.52
C PHE A 9 24.85 3.56 -18.37
N LEU A 10 23.76 3.56 -19.15
CA LEU A 10 22.68 2.58 -19.02
C LEU A 10 23.19 1.15 -19.27
N GLY A 11 24.01 0.97 -20.30
CA GLY A 11 24.58 -0.34 -20.63
C GLY A 11 25.63 -0.79 -19.61
N GLU A 12 26.43 0.15 -19.11
CA GLU A 12 27.44 -0.09 -18.07
C GLU A 12 26.79 -0.54 -16.76
N GLU A 13 25.69 0.10 -16.36
CA GLU A 13 24.92 -0.29 -15.18
C GLU A 13 24.31 -1.68 -15.32
N VAL A 14 23.68 -2.00 -16.46
CA VAL A 14 23.15 -3.35 -16.71
C VAL A 14 24.26 -4.40 -16.63
N LYS A 15 25.45 -4.11 -17.16
CA LYS A 15 26.60 -5.00 -17.08
C LYS A 15 27.04 -5.21 -15.62
N SER A 16 27.20 -4.12 -14.87
CA SER A 16 27.52 -4.12 -13.44
C SER A 16 26.53 -4.96 -12.62
N LEU A 17 25.21 -4.81 -12.85
CA LEU A 17 24.18 -5.61 -12.18
C LEU A 17 24.29 -7.11 -12.49
N LYS A 18 24.62 -7.47 -13.74
CA LYS A 18 24.82 -8.86 -14.16
C LYS A 18 26.09 -9.45 -13.54
N GLU A 19 27.20 -8.71 -13.54
CA GLU A 19 28.47 -9.12 -12.93
C GLU A 19 28.30 -9.35 -11.41
N LYS A 20 27.46 -8.55 -10.75
CA LYS A 20 27.12 -8.68 -9.33
C LYS A 20 26.03 -9.73 -9.01
N ASN A 21 25.47 -10.40 -10.01
CA ASN A 21 24.37 -11.36 -9.84
C ASN A 21 23.09 -10.80 -9.18
N ILE A 22 22.86 -9.48 -9.29
CA ILE A 22 21.65 -8.81 -8.75
C ILE A 22 20.72 -8.33 -9.87
N TYR A 23 21.05 -8.64 -11.13
CA TYR A 23 20.19 -8.37 -12.27
C TYR A 23 18.94 -9.27 -12.25
N TRP A 24 17.76 -8.67 -12.24
CA TRP A 24 16.50 -9.40 -12.26
C TRP A 24 16.18 -9.90 -13.67
N ARG A 25 16.05 -11.22 -13.81
CA ARG A 25 15.50 -11.85 -15.01
C ARG A 25 14.00 -12.07 -14.83
N VAL A 26 13.19 -11.28 -15.51
CA VAL A 26 11.74 -11.45 -15.55
C VAL A 26 11.39 -12.73 -16.33
N ARG A 27 10.59 -13.61 -15.72
CA ARG A 27 10.02 -14.80 -16.37
C ARG A 27 8.62 -14.50 -16.88
N VAL A 28 8.27 -15.04 -18.05
CA VAL A 28 6.98 -14.78 -18.69
C VAL A 28 5.98 -15.88 -18.34
N LEU A 29 4.80 -15.48 -17.86
CA LEU A 29 3.68 -16.35 -17.54
C LEU A 29 2.79 -16.52 -18.80
N ASP A 30 2.67 -17.74 -19.31
CA ASP A 30 1.90 -18.06 -20.53
C ASP A 30 0.45 -18.49 -20.25
N SER A 31 0.07 -18.54 -18.97
CA SER A 31 -1.28 -18.88 -18.53
C SER A 31 -1.82 -17.87 -17.52
N ALA A 32 -3.10 -17.98 -17.14
CA ALA A 32 -3.61 -17.21 -16.00
C ALA A 32 -2.85 -17.56 -14.70
N ASN A 33 -2.79 -16.60 -13.77
CA ASN A 33 -2.18 -16.78 -12.45
C ASN A 33 -3.04 -17.75 -11.61
N LYS A 34 -2.61 -19.02 -11.54
CA LYS A 34 -3.26 -20.12 -10.82
C LYS A 34 -2.20 -20.95 -10.08
N PRO A 35 -2.58 -21.78 -9.09
CA PRO A 35 -1.64 -22.65 -8.39
C PRO A 35 -0.81 -23.56 -9.31
N ARG A 36 -1.38 -23.96 -10.45
CA ARG A 36 -0.66 -24.61 -11.56
C ARG A 36 -0.73 -23.69 -12.78
N ALA A 37 0.42 -23.38 -13.35
CA ALA A 37 0.55 -22.42 -14.44
C ALA A 37 1.60 -22.88 -15.47
N THR A 38 1.65 -22.18 -16.60
CA THR A 38 2.68 -22.34 -17.62
C THR A 38 3.59 -21.12 -17.60
N VAL A 39 4.90 -21.33 -17.43
CA VAL A 39 5.93 -20.28 -17.46
C VAL A 39 6.96 -20.67 -18.52
N GLU A 40 7.12 -19.83 -19.54
CA GLU A 40 8.02 -20.07 -20.67
C GLU A 40 7.87 -21.49 -21.26
N GLY A 41 6.63 -21.90 -21.51
CA GLY A 41 6.26 -23.23 -22.04
C GLY A 41 6.32 -24.39 -21.05
N LYS A 42 6.74 -24.17 -19.80
CA LYS A 42 6.87 -25.23 -18.77
C LYS A 42 5.72 -25.21 -17.79
N LYS A 43 5.15 -26.39 -17.50
CA LYS A 43 4.14 -26.55 -16.43
C LYS A 43 4.83 -26.47 -15.07
N VAL A 44 4.36 -25.58 -14.21
CA VAL A 44 4.93 -25.31 -12.88
C VAL A 44 3.86 -25.21 -11.80
N ILE A 45 4.28 -25.31 -10.54
CA ILE A 45 3.51 -24.89 -9.37
C ILE A 45 3.93 -23.46 -9.02
N LEU A 46 2.98 -22.54 -8.94
CA LEU A 46 3.25 -21.12 -8.69
C LEU A 46 3.19 -20.84 -7.18
N LEU A 47 4.37 -20.71 -6.54
CA LEU A 47 4.51 -20.45 -5.09
C LEU A 47 5.02 -19.04 -4.76
N ASN A 48 5.11 -18.17 -5.76
CA ASN A 48 5.62 -16.79 -5.65
C ASN A 48 4.59 -15.75 -6.11
N SER A 49 3.31 -16.03 -5.93
CA SER A 49 2.20 -15.15 -6.31
C SER A 49 1.53 -14.56 -5.06
N ASN A 50 1.12 -13.29 -5.14
CA ASN A 50 0.32 -12.64 -4.11
C ASN A 50 -1.20 -12.87 -4.27
N ASN A 51 -1.60 -13.79 -5.15
CA ASN A 51 -2.99 -14.18 -5.36
C ASN A 51 -3.45 -15.15 -4.25
N TYR A 52 -3.42 -14.69 -2.98
CA TYR A 52 -3.55 -15.53 -1.78
C TYR A 52 -4.82 -16.37 -1.74
N LEU A 53 -5.94 -15.77 -2.14
CA LEU A 53 -7.26 -16.42 -2.15
C LEU A 53 -7.63 -17.02 -3.51
N ASN A 54 -6.71 -16.99 -4.48
CA ASN A 54 -6.95 -17.40 -5.87
C ASN A 54 -8.13 -16.64 -6.54
N LEU A 55 -8.37 -15.39 -6.14
CA LEU A 55 -9.46 -14.57 -6.65
C LEU A 55 -9.21 -14.03 -8.07
N ALA A 56 -7.95 -13.90 -8.48
CA ALA A 56 -7.60 -13.35 -9.81
C ALA A 56 -8.17 -14.13 -10.99
N THR A 57 -8.63 -15.38 -10.79
CA THR A 57 -9.27 -16.18 -11.83
C THR A 57 -10.65 -16.70 -11.44
N HIS A 58 -11.23 -16.17 -10.37
CA HIS A 58 -12.51 -16.64 -9.87
C HIS A 58 -13.64 -16.33 -10.88
N PRO A 59 -14.49 -17.31 -11.25
CA PRO A 59 -15.48 -17.13 -12.32
C PRO A 59 -16.42 -15.94 -12.12
N LYS A 60 -16.83 -15.66 -10.87
CA LYS A 60 -17.68 -14.49 -10.57
C LYS A 60 -16.98 -13.16 -10.81
N LEU A 61 -15.67 -13.06 -10.55
CA LEU A 61 -14.90 -11.84 -10.77
C LEU A 61 -14.68 -11.61 -12.27
N VAL A 62 -14.36 -12.67 -13.02
CA VAL A 62 -14.25 -12.60 -14.49
C VAL A 62 -15.57 -12.16 -15.11
N ALA A 63 -16.70 -12.76 -14.71
CA ALA A 63 -18.02 -12.38 -15.20
C ALA A 63 -18.34 -10.91 -14.88
N ALA A 64 -18.14 -10.48 -13.63
CA ALA A 64 -18.37 -9.09 -13.22
C ALA A 64 -17.52 -8.09 -14.00
N ALA A 65 -16.24 -8.41 -14.27
CA ALA A 65 -15.36 -7.58 -15.08
C ALA A 65 -15.88 -7.46 -16.52
N VAL A 66 -16.26 -8.57 -17.16
CA VAL A 66 -16.82 -8.57 -18.53
C VAL A 66 -18.11 -7.74 -18.61
N GLU A 67 -19.01 -7.90 -17.64
CA GLU A 67 -20.26 -7.13 -17.57
C GLU A 67 -20.00 -5.64 -17.36
N ALA A 68 -19.09 -5.29 -16.44
CA ALA A 68 -18.70 -3.91 -16.19
C ALA A 68 -18.10 -3.28 -17.44
N THR A 69 -17.20 -3.96 -18.14
CA THR A 69 -16.61 -3.46 -19.41
C THR A 69 -17.66 -3.22 -20.48
N LYS A 70 -18.63 -4.13 -20.65
CA LYS A 70 -19.72 -3.96 -21.63
C LYS A 70 -20.60 -2.76 -21.32
N LYS A 71 -20.83 -2.45 -20.03
CA LYS A 71 -21.72 -1.38 -19.60
C LYS A 71 -21.04 -0.01 -19.53
N TRP A 72 -19.82 0.04 -18.99
CA TRP A 72 -19.13 1.29 -18.64
C TRP A 72 -17.95 1.62 -19.56
N GLY A 73 -17.55 0.68 -20.43
CA GLY A 73 -16.35 0.80 -21.26
C GLY A 73 -15.09 0.27 -20.57
N VAL A 74 -13.96 0.33 -21.30
CA VAL A 74 -12.66 -0.20 -20.84
C VAL A 74 -11.94 0.73 -19.86
N GLY A 75 -12.26 2.02 -19.86
CA GLY A 75 -11.56 3.01 -19.05
C GLY A 75 -12.41 4.23 -18.72
N ALA A 76 -11.98 4.98 -17.71
CA ALA A 76 -12.68 6.14 -17.18
C ALA A 76 -12.67 7.37 -18.12
N GLY A 77 -11.68 7.47 -19.01
CA GLY A 77 -11.57 8.57 -20.00
C GLY A 77 -11.12 9.93 -19.44
N ALA A 78 -11.10 10.12 -18.12
CA ALA A 78 -10.60 11.33 -17.46
C ALA A 78 -10.19 11.05 -16.01
N VAL A 79 -9.62 12.06 -15.35
CA VAL A 79 -9.39 12.05 -13.90
C VAL A 79 -10.72 12.20 -13.11
N PRO A 80 -10.77 11.78 -11.83
CA PRO A 80 -11.98 11.82 -11.01
C PRO A 80 -12.73 13.15 -11.04
N VAL A 81 -12.01 14.27 -10.87
CA VAL A 81 -12.58 15.62 -10.74
C VAL A 81 -13.21 16.20 -12.02
N ILE A 82 -13.00 15.57 -13.19
CA ILE A 82 -13.56 16.04 -14.46
C ILE A 82 -14.77 15.17 -14.84
N SER A 83 -14.50 13.93 -15.26
CA SER A 83 -15.52 12.99 -15.72
C SER A 83 -15.04 11.53 -15.59
N GLY A 84 -14.09 11.28 -14.70
CA GLY A 84 -13.47 9.96 -14.52
C GLY A 84 -14.21 9.03 -13.55
N THR A 85 -14.92 9.59 -12.57
CA THR A 85 -15.60 8.78 -11.56
C THR A 85 -17.00 8.40 -12.02
N ASN A 86 -17.28 7.09 -12.06
CA ASN A 86 -18.58 6.55 -12.40
C ASN A 86 -19.33 6.03 -11.16
N ARG A 87 -20.61 5.66 -11.34
CA ARG A 87 -21.45 5.17 -10.24
C ARG A 87 -20.96 3.83 -9.68
N LEU A 88 -20.31 2.98 -10.47
CA LEU A 88 -19.79 1.69 -10.02
C LEU A 88 -18.66 1.88 -8.99
N GLU A 89 -17.78 2.86 -9.22
CA GLU A 89 -16.69 3.23 -8.31
C GLU A 89 -17.24 3.70 -6.95
N ARG A 90 -18.19 4.65 -6.94
CA ARG A 90 -18.84 5.12 -5.70
C ARG A 90 -19.54 4.00 -4.94
N GLN A 91 -20.24 3.11 -5.65
CA GLN A 91 -20.88 1.94 -5.03
C GLN A 91 -19.86 0.96 -4.44
N PHE A 92 -18.67 0.86 -5.03
CA PHE A 92 -17.60 0.03 -4.49
C PHE A 92 -17.01 0.67 -3.23
N GLU A 93 -16.73 1.97 -3.24
CA GLU A 93 -16.23 2.73 -2.09
C GLU A 93 -17.17 2.61 -0.88
N GLU A 94 -18.48 2.80 -1.08
CA GLU A 94 -19.49 2.62 -0.02
C GLU A 94 -19.49 1.18 0.55
N LYS A 95 -19.39 0.17 -0.32
CA LYS A 95 -19.33 -1.23 0.09
C LYS A 95 -18.03 -1.56 0.82
N LEU A 96 -16.92 -0.98 0.38
CA LEU A 96 -15.60 -1.16 0.96
C LEU A 96 -15.55 -0.53 2.36
N ALA A 97 -16.03 0.69 2.52
CA ALA A 97 -16.14 1.36 3.83
C ALA A 97 -16.96 0.51 4.80
N LYS A 98 -18.14 0.02 4.36
CA LYS A 98 -18.98 -0.89 5.16
C LYS A 98 -18.28 -2.22 5.47
N PHE A 99 -17.53 -2.77 4.52
CA PHE A 99 -16.79 -4.01 4.70
C PHE A 99 -15.69 -3.87 5.76
N LYS A 100 -14.91 -2.79 5.69
CA LYS A 100 -13.83 -2.44 6.63
C LYS A 100 -14.36 -2.02 8.00
N GLY A 101 -15.58 -1.48 8.05
CA GLY A 101 -16.18 -0.94 9.28
C GLY A 101 -15.69 0.47 9.59
N VAL A 102 -15.46 1.28 8.56
CA VAL A 102 -15.03 2.68 8.65
C VAL A 102 -16.07 3.61 8.02
N GLU A 103 -15.89 4.91 8.17
CA GLU A 103 -16.86 5.90 7.67
C GLU A 103 -16.83 6.07 6.16
N SER A 104 -15.64 6.02 5.56
CA SER A 104 -15.45 6.25 4.13
C SER A 104 -14.23 5.51 3.58
N ALA A 105 -14.22 5.31 2.26
CA ALA A 105 -13.11 4.72 1.55
C ALA A 105 -12.94 5.38 0.17
N LEU A 106 -11.70 5.40 -0.33
CA LEU A 106 -11.33 5.93 -1.64
C LEU A 106 -10.52 4.89 -2.40
N VAL A 107 -10.79 4.77 -3.71
CA VAL A 107 -9.99 3.90 -4.59
C VAL A 107 -8.88 4.70 -5.27
N CYS A 108 -7.68 4.13 -5.27
CA CYS A 108 -6.53 4.62 -6.01
C CYS A 108 -6.08 3.59 -7.07
N GLN A 109 -5.17 3.98 -7.96
CA GLN A 109 -4.68 3.09 -9.00
C GLN A 109 -3.87 1.91 -8.44
N THR A 110 -3.08 2.12 -7.40
CA THR A 110 -2.24 1.06 -6.78
C THR A 110 -2.00 1.36 -5.29
N GLY A 111 -1.64 0.35 -4.50
CA GLY A 111 -1.14 0.56 -3.13
C GLY A 111 0.15 1.42 -3.09
N PHE A 112 0.94 1.40 -4.17
CA PHE A 112 2.06 2.35 -4.32
C PHE A 112 1.55 3.80 -4.38
N ALA A 113 0.52 4.07 -5.19
CA ALA A 113 -0.06 5.40 -5.34
C ALA A 113 -0.74 5.89 -4.05
N VAL A 114 -1.32 4.98 -3.25
CA VAL A 114 -1.82 5.29 -1.90
C VAL A 114 -0.69 5.89 -1.06
N ASN A 115 0.42 5.17 -0.92
CA ASN A 115 1.55 5.61 -0.09
C ASN A 115 2.23 6.86 -0.66
N ALA A 116 2.67 6.81 -1.91
CA ALA A 116 3.42 7.90 -2.54
C ALA A 116 2.57 9.18 -2.74
N GLY A 117 1.24 9.03 -2.88
CA GLY A 117 0.31 10.14 -3.10
C GLY A 117 -0.24 10.77 -1.82
N LEU A 118 -0.51 9.98 -0.78
CA LEU A 118 -1.15 10.48 0.45
C LEU A 118 -0.15 10.97 1.50
N ILE A 119 0.95 10.24 1.72
CA ILE A 119 1.96 10.61 2.74
C ILE A 119 2.43 12.07 2.63
N PRO A 120 2.85 12.58 1.44
CA PRO A 120 3.31 13.97 1.32
C PRO A 120 2.20 15.02 1.51
N GLN A 121 0.92 14.63 1.50
CA GLN A 121 -0.20 15.53 1.80
C GLN A 121 -0.47 15.60 3.31
N LEU A 122 -0.36 14.47 4.00
CA LEU A 122 -0.61 14.39 5.45
C LEU A 122 0.43 15.13 6.29
N VAL A 123 1.67 15.23 5.81
CA VAL A 123 2.80 15.79 6.56
C VAL A 123 3.78 16.56 5.66
N GLY A 124 4.41 17.59 6.22
CA GLY A 124 5.33 18.46 5.53
C GLY A 124 6.29 19.17 6.49
N GLN A 125 6.74 20.37 6.11
CA GLN A 125 7.77 21.10 6.86
C GLN A 125 7.29 21.44 8.28
N GLY A 126 8.07 21.03 9.28
CA GLY A 126 7.75 21.20 10.71
C GLY A 126 6.92 20.05 11.31
N ASP A 127 6.61 19.02 10.53
CA ASP A 127 6.04 17.75 10.98
C ASP A 127 7.13 16.66 10.99
N VAL A 128 6.80 15.49 11.54
CA VAL A 128 7.67 14.30 11.52
C VAL A 128 6.92 13.06 11.03
N VAL A 129 7.63 12.21 10.28
CA VAL A 129 7.23 10.82 10.03
C VAL A 129 8.13 9.88 10.81
N ILE A 130 7.52 8.97 11.57
CA ILE A 130 8.20 7.92 12.31
C ILE A 130 7.86 6.59 11.65
N SER A 131 8.86 5.94 11.04
CA SER A 131 8.67 4.81 10.13
C SER A 131 9.36 3.55 10.65
N ASP A 132 8.69 2.40 10.57
CA ASP A 132 9.33 1.10 10.82
C ASP A 132 10.49 0.88 9.82
N ALA A 133 11.60 0.30 10.31
CA ALA A 133 12.80 0.06 9.52
C ALA A 133 12.59 -0.86 8.30
N LEU A 134 11.60 -1.77 8.33
CA LEU A 134 11.33 -2.73 7.26
C LEU A 134 10.13 -2.37 6.37
N ASN A 135 9.59 -1.15 6.52
CA ASN A 135 8.49 -0.67 5.70
C ASN A 135 8.74 -0.80 4.20
N HIS A 136 7.66 -1.07 3.47
CA HIS A 136 7.71 -1.23 2.03
C HIS A 136 8.28 0.01 1.31
N GLY A 137 8.96 -0.21 0.19
CA GLY A 137 9.64 0.85 -0.57
C GLY A 137 8.73 2.02 -0.98
N SER A 138 7.44 1.77 -1.22
CA SER A 138 6.48 2.85 -1.54
C SER A 138 6.23 3.81 -0.39
N ILE A 139 6.28 3.33 0.86
CA ILE A 139 6.19 4.19 2.05
C ILE A 139 7.43 5.06 2.11
N ILE A 140 8.62 4.46 1.94
CA ILE A 140 9.90 5.18 1.94
C ILE A 140 9.89 6.28 0.88
N ASP A 141 9.40 5.99 -0.33
CA ASP A 141 9.32 6.97 -1.41
C ASP A 141 8.27 8.06 -1.12
N GLY A 142 7.12 7.73 -0.53
CA GLY A 142 6.15 8.73 -0.08
C GLY A 142 6.70 9.67 1.00
N VAL A 143 7.46 9.13 1.96
CA VAL A 143 8.14 9.93 2.98
C VAL A 143 9.19 10.85 2.35
N ARG A 144 9.95 10.38 1.36
CA ARG A 144 10.93 11.19 0.62
C ARG A 144 10.28 12.32 -0.20
N LEU A 145 9.06 12.13 -0.67
CA LEU A 145 8.29 13.17 -1.36
C LEU A 145 7.76 14.24 -0.38
N SER A 146 7.60 13.89 0.90
CA SER A 146 7.23 14.85 1.94
C SER A 146 8.40 15.77 2.29
N LYS A 147 8.11 16.89 2.96
CA LYS A 147 9.12 17.78 3.55
C LYS A 147 9.26 17.61 5.08
N ALA A 148 8.68 16.54 5.61
CA ALA A 148 8.70 16.24 7.04
C ALA A 148 10.09 15.76 7.49
N GLU A 149 10.40 15.96 8.76
CA GLU A 149 11.53 15.26 9.36
C GLU A 149 11.26 13.75 9.37
N ARG A 150 12.31 12.95 9.24
CA ARG A 150 12.20 11.49 9.24
C ARG A 150 12.88 10.91 10.47
N ALA A 151 12.13 10.13 11.23
CA ALA A 151 12.62 9.23 12.25
C ALA A 151 12.34 7.78 11.84
N VAL A 152 13.23 6.87 12.22
CA VAL A 152 13.08 5.43 12.00
C VAL A 152 13.25 4.74 13.34
N TYR A 153 12.42 3.73 13.60
CA TYR A 153 12.56 2.82 14.74
C TYR A 153 12.85 1.41 14.22
N LYS A 154 13.55 0.60 15.02
CA LYS A 154 13.79 -0.80 14.67
C LYS A 154 12.47 -1.54 14.47
N HIS A 155 12.53 -2.52 13.58
CA HIS A 155 11.38 -3.31 13.21
C HIS A 155 10.64 -3.88 14.43
N ALA A 156 9.34 -3.54 14.52
CA ALA A 156 8.43 -3.93 15.60
C ALA A 156 8.88 -3.53 17.03
N ASP A 157 9.86 -2.63 17.19
CA ASP A 157 10.36 -2.14 18.49
C ASP A 157 9.54 -0.94 18.97
N VAL A 158 8.49 -1.22 19.75
CA VAL A 158 7.56 -0.19 20.24
C VAL A 158 8.21 0.72 21.28
N ASP A 159 9.23 0.25 22.00
CA ASP A 159 9.95 1.08 22.97
C ASP A 159 10.80 2.13 22.25
N GLU A 160 11.45 1.75 21.14
CA GLU A 160 12.13 2.71 20.29
C GLU A 160 11.15 3.65 19.57
N LEU A 161 9.97 3.18 19.16
CA LEU A 161 8.90 4.05 18.65
C LEU A 161 8.52 5.12 19.68
N ARG A 162 8.29 4.75 20.95
CA ARG A 162 8.00 5.69 22.04
C ARG A 162 9.11 6.72 22.22
N LEU A 163 10.36 6.30 22.14
CA LEU A 163 11.50 7.21 22.20
C LEU A 163 11.47 8.24 21.05
N ARG A 164 11.20 7.79 19.82
CA ARG A 164 11.08 8.70 18.65
C ARG A 164 9.90 9.66 18.76
N LEU A 165 8.77 9.20 19.29
CA LEU A 165 7.59 10.05 19.55
C LEU A 165 7.92 11.14 20.57
N LYS A 166 8.57 10.76 21.69
CA LYS A 166 9.02 11.71 22.71
C LYS A 166 9.99 12.76 22.14
N GLU A 167 11.00 12.31 21.38
CA GLU A 167 11.97 13.21 20.75
C GLU A 167 11.29 14.21 19.78
N ALA A 168 10.23 13.79 19.07
CA ALA A 168 9.47 14.65 18.18
C ALA A 168 8.63 15.69 18.94
N ASP A 169 7.98 15.29 20.02
CA ASP A 169 7.20 16.18 20.89
C ASP A 169 8.08 17.24 21.55
N GLU A 170 9.24 16.83 22.10
CA GLU A 170 10.22 17.74 22.71
C GLU A 170 10.79 18.77 21.71
N LYS A 171 10.87 18.41 20.42
CA LYS A 171 11.26 19.32 19.33
C LYS A 171 10.13 20.24 18.87
N GLY A 172 8.91 20.03 19.35
CA GLY A 172 7.73 20.81 18.96
C GLY A 172 7.23 20.48 17.54
N ALA A 173 7.30 19.20 17.13
CA ALA A 173 6.71 18.76 15.87
C ALA A 173 5.21 19.12 15.83
N LYS A 174 4.75 19.78 14.76
CA LYS A 174 3.35 20.21 14.64
C LYS A 174 2.39 19.04 14.46
N ARG A 175 2.80 18.04 13.67
CA ARG A 175 2.09 16.78 13.45
C ARG A 175 3.11 15.64 13.49
N MET A 176 2.68 14.52 14.05
CA MET A 176 3.44 13.28 14.08
C MET A 176 2.66 12.21 13.32
N LEU A 177 3.30 11.56 12.35
CA LEU A 177 2.72 10.45 11.60
C LEU A 177 3.56 9.19 11.80
N VAL A 178 2.98 8.18 12.45
CA VAL A 178 3.56 6.85 12.58
C VAL A 178 3.06 5.98 11.44
N ILE A 179 3.98 5.39 10.67
CA ILE A 179 3.65 4.53 9.53
C ILE A 179 4.31 3.16 9.66
N THR A 180 3.54 2.11 9.46
CA THR A 180 4.01 0.71 9.47
C THR A 180 3.29 -0.16 8.45
N ASP A 181 3.97 -1.13 7.85
CA ASP A 181 3.33 -2.26 7.17
C ASP A 181 2.51 -3.05 8.21
N GLY A 182 1.31 -3.49 7.83
CA GLY A 182 0.50 -4.36 8.69
C GLY A 182 1.06 -5.78 8.75
N VAL A 183 1.36 -6.35 7.58
CA VAL A 183 2.03 -7.64 7.42
C VAL A 183 3.27 -7.42 6.56
N PHE A 184 4.44 -7.71 7.12
CA PHE A 184 5.72 -7.43 6.46
C PHE A 184 5.97 -8.41 5.32
N SER A 185 6.14 -7.89 4.11
CA SER A 185 6.08 -8.68 2.87
C SER A 185 7.12 -9.81 2.74
N MET A 186 8.29 -9.62 3.35
CA MET A 186 9.42 -10.56 3.22
C MET A 186 9.51 -11.56 4.36
N ASP A 187 9.04 -11.18 5.56
CA ASP A 187 9.17 -11.98 6.79
C ASP A 187 7.84 -12.64 7.20
N GLY A 188 6.71 -12.02 6.85
CA GLY A 188 5.36 -12.54 7.08
C GLY A 188 4.83 -12.37 8.50
N ASP A 189 5.58 -11.74 9.39
CA ASP A 189 5.13 -11.29 10.70
C ASP A 189 4.18 -10.10 10.58
N ILE A 190 3.50 -9.80 11.70
CA ILE A 190 2.46 -8.76 11.76
C ILE A 190 2.89 -7.68 12.76
N ALA A 191 2.64 -6.41 12.41
CA ALA A 191 2.95 -5.30 13.30
C ALA A 191 2.20 -5.42 14.64
N PRO A 192 2.83 -5.05 15.78
CA PRO A 192 2.19 -5.01 17.10
C PRO A 192 1.23 -3.80 17.21
N MET A 193 0.19 -3.81 16.39
CA MET A 193 -0.72 -2.67 16.18
C MET A 193 -1.37 -2.14 17.46
N PRO A 194 -1.84 -2.96 18.42
CA PRO A 194 -2.39 -2.43 19.67
C PRO A 194 -1.39 -1.55 20.42
N GLN A 195 -0.14 -2.00 20.56
CA GLN A 195 0.90 -1.28 21.28
C GLN A 195 1.38 -0.04 20.54
N ILE A 196 1.43 -0.09 19.19
CA ILE A 196 1.72 1.08 18.35
C ILE A 196 0.63 2.14 18.54
N VAL A 197 -0.64 1.75 18.47
CA VAL A 197 -1.77 2.68 18.63
C VAL A 197 -1.76 3.31 20.02
N GLU A 198 -1.57 2.53 21.08
CA GLU A 198 -1.44 3.04 22.45
C GLU A 198 -0.31 4.07 22.57
N ALA A 199 0.88 3.76 22.06
CA ALA A 199 2.00 4.69 22.06
C ALA A 199 1.68 5.98 21.28
N CYS A 200 0.97 5.89 20.15
CA CYS A 200 0.60 7.07 19.36
C CYS A 200 -0.43 7.95 20.08
N GLU A 201 -1.40 7.35 20.78
CA GLU A 201 -2.41 8.06 21.56
C GLU A 201 -1.79 8.88 22.70
N GLU A 202 -0.72 8.39 23.34
CA GLU A 202 0.03 9.10 24.39
C GLU A 202 0.60 10.45 23.90
N TYR A 203 0.94 10.55 22.62
CA TYR A 203 1.58 11.72 22.01
C TYR A 203 0.70 12.45 20.97
N GLY A 204 -0.55 12.02 20.78
CA GLY A 204 -1.45 12.58 19.77
C GLY A 204 -0.97 12.39 18.32
N ALA A 205 -0.25 11.30 18.04
CA ALA A 205 0.26 10.98 16.72
C ALA A 205 -0.79 10.26 15.85
N MET A 206 -0.78 10.56 14.54
CA MET A 206 -1.57 9.82 13.55
C MET A 206 -0.95 8.43 13.31
N VAL A 207 -1.81 7.45 13.04
CA VAL A 207 -1.42 6.07 12.69
C VAL A 207 -1.86 5.75 11.28
N PHE A 208 -0.89 5.42 10.42
CA PHE A 208 -1.13 4.91 9.08
C PHE A 208 -0.56 3.49 8.99
N VAL A 209 -1.42 2.50 8.77
CA VAL A 209 -1.01 1.13 8.43
C VAL A 209 -1.15 0.84 6.93
N ASP A 210 -0.12 0.27 6.31
CA ASP A 210 -0.19 -0.35 4.98
C ASP A 210 -0.61 -1.82 5.11
N ASP A 211 -1.88 -2.11 4.87
CA ASP A 211 -2.49 -3.43 4.99
C ASP A 211 -2.52 -4.21 3.65
N CYS A 212 -1.67 -3.87 2.68
CA CYS A 212 -1.66 -4.55 1.37
C CYS A 212 -1.55 -6.09 1.47
N HIS A 213 -0.86 -6.61 2.49
CA HIS A 213 -0.68 -8.04 2.72
C HIS A 213 -1.65 -8.65 3.73
N GLY A 214 -2.38 -7.84 4.51
CA GLY A 214 -3.41 -8.33 5.43
C GLY A 214 -4.81 -8.35 4.82
N GLU A 215 -5.11 -7.47 3.85
CA GLU A 215 -6.38 -7.42 3.13
C GLU A 215 -6.73 -8.76 2.46
N GLY A 216 -7.96 -9.23 2.67
CA GLY A 216 -8.41 -10.55 2.20
C GLY A 216 -7.96 -11.73 3.08
N VAL A 217 -7.02 -11.55 4.02
CA VAL A 217 -6.51 -12.64 4.86
C VAL A 217 -6.88 -12.44 6.33
N LEU A 218 -6.45 -11.34 6.94
CA LEU A 218 -6.65 -11.05 8.36
C LEU A 218 -8.05 -10.50 8.65
N GLY A 219 -8.51 -10.59 9.90
CA GLY A 219 -9.76 -9.97 10.33
C GLY A 219 -11.01 -10.46 9.57
N LYS A 220 -11.07 -11.76 9.22
CA LYS A 220 -12.09 -12.34 8.31
C LYS A 220 -12.07 -11.69 6.92
N GLY A 221 -10.86 -11.43 6.42
CA GLY A 221 -10.59 -10.79 5.14
C GLY A 221 -10.69 -9.27 5.15
N ARG A 222 -11.04 -8.64 6.28
CA ARG A 222 -11.14 -7.17 6.39
C ARG A 222 -9.79 -6.50 6.52
N GLY A 223 -8.78 -7.17 7.04
CA GLY A 223 -7.48 -6.56 7.27
C GLY A 223 -7.01 -6.54 8.71
N ILE A 224 -5.79 -6.03 8.92
CA ILE A 224 -5.14 -6.01 10.24
C ILE A 224 -5.86 -5.11 11.26
N VAL A 225 -6.43 -3.98 10.83
CA VAL A 225 -7.19 -3.09 11.72
C VAL A 225 -8.37 -3.83 12.33
N SER A 226 -9.12 -4.58 11.50
CA SER A 226 -10.22 -5.41 11.98
C SER A 226 -9.75 -6.67 12.72
N HIS A 227 -8.54 -7.15 12.49
CA HIS A 227 -7.99 -8.30 13.22
C HIS A 227 -7.81 -7.97 14.71
N PHE A 228 -7.35 -6.76 15.01
CA PHE A 228 -7.17 -6.27 16.37
C PHE A 228 -8.35 -5.45 16.93
N GLY A 229 -9.35 -5.13 16.10
CA GLY A 229 -10.51 -4.34 16.52
C GLY A 229 -10.19 -2.85 16.76
N LEU A 230 -9.31 -2.28 15.93
CA LEU A 230 -8.77 -0.92 16.08
C LEU A 230 -9.47 0.11 15.19
N GLN A 231 -10.66 -0.18 14.67
CA GLN A 231 -11.44 0.77 13.88
C GLN A 231 -11.67 2.07 14.68
N GLY A 232 -11.43 3.21 14.03
CA GLY A 232 -11.51 4.53 14.67
C GLY A 232 -10.29 4.93 15.49
N ARG A 233 -9.35 4.01 15.77
CA ARG A 233 -8.06 4.31 16.44
C ARG A 233 -6.88 4.33 15.46
N VAL A 234 -7.01 3.64 14.33
CA VAL A 234 -6.11 3.77 13.17
C VAL A 234 -6.68 4.82 12.23
N HIS A 235 -5.89 5.84 11.90
CA HIS A 235 -6.35 7.03 11.17
C HIS A 235 -6.40 6.77 9.66
N VAL A 236 -5.43 6.02 9.14
CA VAL A 236 -5.35 5.64 7.73
C VAL A 236 -5.08 4.14 7.63
N GLU A 237 -5.97 3.41 6.97
CA GLU A 237 -5.73 2.04 6.52
C GLU A 237 -5.56 2.07 5.01
N GLY A 238 -4.31 2.01 4.56
CA GLY A 238 -3.96 1.89 3.14
C GLY A 238 -3.94 0.42 2.73
N GLY A 239 -4.31 0.13 1.48
CA GLY A 239 -4.38 -1.26 1.03
C GLY A 239 -4.17 -1.46 -0.47
N SER A 240 -4.31 -2.71 -0.91
CA SER A 240 -4.21 -3.09 -2.31
C SER A 240 -5.25 -4.12 -2.71
N LEU A 241 -5.99 -3.78 -3.76
CA LEU A 241 -6.89 -4.70 -4.43
C LEU A 241 -6.15 -5.77 -5.26
N GLY A 242 -4.84 -5.62 -5.46
CA GLY A 242 -4.03 -6.45 -6.37
C GLY A 242 -3.46 -7.74 -5.77
N LYS A 243 -3.70 -7.99 -4.48
CA LYS A 243 -3.16 -9.15 -3.76
C LYS A 243 -4.29 -10.08 -3.31
N GLY A 244 -4.67 -10.03 -2.03
CA GLY A 244 -5.72 -10.88 -1.46
C GLY A 244 -7.08 -10.74 -2.17
N LEU A 245 -7.38 -9.56 -2.73
CA LEU A 245 -8.64 -9.27 -3.44
C LEU A 245 -8.58 -9.57 -4.95
N GLY A 246 -7.41 -9.91 -5.50
CA GLY A 246 -7.24 -10.53 -6.80
C GLY A 246 -7.56 -9.67 -8.03
N VAL A 247 -7.61 -8.35 -7.91
CA VAL A 247 -7.87 -7.44 -9.05
C VAL A 247 -6.76 -6.40 -9.20
N PHE A 248 -7.07 -5.13 -9.33
CA PHE A 248 -6.12 -4.03 -9.47
C PHE A 248 -6.67 -2.81 -8.72
N GLY A 249 -5.79 -2.05 -8.10
CA GLY A 249 -6.16 -0.88 -7.30
C GLY A 249 -5.42 -0.78 -5.97
N GLY A 250 -5.49 0.41 -5.39
CA GLY A 250 -5.18 0.70 -4.00
C GLY A 250 -6.43 1.23 -3.29
N THR A 251 -6.39 1.22 -1.98
CA THR A 251 -7.49 1.69 -1.13
C THR A 251 -6.95 2.62 -0.06
N ILE A 252 -7.71 3.66 0.28
CA ILE A 252 -7.55 4.46 1.48
C ILE A 252 -8.85 4.32 2.25
N CYS A 253 -8.78 3.86 3.50
CA CYS A 253 -9.94 3.64 4.35
C CYS A 253 -9.74 4.40 5.67
N GLY A 254 -10.77 5.09 6.15
CA GLY A 254 -10.69 5.88 7.38
C GLY A 254 -11.94 6.73 7.63
N SER A 255 -11.74 7.91 8.24
CA SER A 255 -12.81 8.88 8.48
C SER A 255 -13.31 9.51 7.18
N ARG A 256 -14.49 10.13 7.22
CA ARG A 256 -14.97 10.92 6.08
C ARG A 256 -14.03 12.08 5.75
N ASP A 257 -13.56 12.78 6.78
CA ASP A 257 -12.63 13.92 6.62
C ASP A 257 -11.33 13.51 5.92
N LEU A 258 -10.79 12.32 6.22
CA LEU A 258 -9.62 11.80 5.50
C LEU A 258 -9.90 11.67 4.00
N ILE A 259 -11.05 11.10 3.64
CA ILE A 259 -11.39 10.84 2.24
C ILE A 259 -11.76 12.12 1.49
N GLU A 260 -12.34 13.12 2.17
CA GLU A 260 -12.57 14.44 1.58
C GLU A 260 -11.28 15.26 1.41
N PHE A 261 -10.29 15.01 2.28
CA PHE A 261 -8.97 15.63 2.20
C PHE A 261 -8.08 15.03 1.08
N ALA A 262 -8.14 13.72 0.88
CA ALA A 262 -7.29 12.95 -0.04
C ALA A 262 -7.66 13.13 -1.53
#